data_AF-A0A9E0RXR1-F1
#
_entry.id   AF-A0A9E0RXR1-F1
#
_cell.length_a   1.000
_cell.length_b   1.000
_cell.length_c   1.000
_cell.angle_alpha   90.00
_cell.angle_beta   90.00
_cell.angle_gamma   90.00
#
_symmetry.space_group_name_H-M   'P 1'
#
loop_
_entity.id
_entity.type
_entity.pdbx_description
1 polymer ?
#
loop_
_entity_poly.entity_id
_entity_poly.type
_entity_poly.pdbx_seq_one_letter_code
_entity_poly.pdbx_strand_id
1 'polypeptide(L)'
;WWYEGEGTAEPGDYTYEYAGATHVAITENDDWGDSLIISKGPLQMINEDGTPGMVVDAMSYYVAAKANNAVGHLPENPFGEK
;
A
#
# COMPACT_ATOMS: atom_id res chain seq x y z
N TRP A 1 -8.71 -14.02 -17.53
CA TRP A 1 -9.28 -13.88 -16.20
C TRP A 1 -9.51 -12.39 -15.99
N TRP A 2 -10.71 -11.90 -16.24
CA TRP A 2 -11.11 -10.52 -16.01
C TRP A 2 -12.50 -10.60 -15.40
N TYR A 3 -12.63 -10.14 -14.16
CA TYR A 3 -13.92 -9.96 -13.51
C TYR A 3 -14.30 -8.50 -13.68
N GLU A 4 -15.39 -8.24 -14.41
CA GLU A 4 -16.10 -6.97 -14.35
C GLU A 4 -16.61 -6.79 -12.91
N GLY A 5 -16.18 -5.69 -12.27
CA GLY A 5 -16.66 -5.27 -10.96
C GLY A 5 -15.66 -5.46 -9.83
N GLU A 6 -14.48 -4.85 -9.93
CA GLU A 6 -13.79 -4.46 -8.68
C GLU A 6 -14.73 -3.49 -7.95
N GLY A 7 -15.08 -3.82 -6.71
CA GLY A 7 -15.94 -2.95 -5.90
C GLY A 7 -15.25 -1.60 -5.71
N THR A 8 -15.94 -0.52 -6.03
CA THR A 8 -15.45 0.83 -5.74
C THR A 8 -15.81 1.20 -4.30
N ALA A 9 -14.93 1.93 -3.63
CA ALA A 9 -15.19 2.53 -2.32
C ALA A 9 -15.32 4.05 -2.47
N GLU A 10 -16.34 4.62 -1.84
CA GLU A 10 -16.60 6.06 -1.75
C GLU A 10 -16.18 6.64 -0.40
N PRO A 11 -16.10 7.98 -0.24
CA PRO A 11 -15.82 8.60 1.05
C PRO A 11 -16.78 8.14 2.15
N GLY A 12 -16.24 7.50 3.19
CA GLY A 12 -16.99 6.95 4.31
C GLY A 12 -17.15 5.44 4.29
N ASP A 13 -16.80 4.78 3.18
CA ASP A 13 -16.80 3.33 3.09
C ASP A 13 -15.68 2.69 3.90
N TYR A 14 -15.94 1.46 4.33
CA TYR A 14 -14.96 0.59 4.96
C TYR A 14 -14.72 -0.62 4.08
N THR A 15 -13.45 -0.85 3.73
CA THR A 15 -13.02 -2.01 2.95
C THR A 15 -12.10 -2.89 3.80
N TYR A 16 -12.32 -4.20 3.73
CA TYR A 16 -11.44 -5.20 4.32
C TYR A 16 -10.91 -6.13 3.23
N GLU A 17 -9.58 -6.19 3.11
CA GLU A 17 -8.90 -7.06 2.16
C GLU A 17 -8.30 -8.28 2.88
N TYR A 18 -8.61 -9.46 2.37
CA TYR A 18 -8.12 -10.72 2.97
C TYR A 18 -6.68 -11.01 2.56
N ALA A 19 -5.97 -11.77 3.38
CA ALA A 19 -4.59 -12.16 3.09
C ALA A 19 -4.49 -12.93 1.76
N GLY A 20 -3.60 -12.49 0.87
CA GLY A 20 -3.44 -13.06 -0.47
C GLY A 20 -4.34 -12.42 -1.54
N ALA A 21 -5.13 -11.40 -1.21
CA ALA A 21 -5.80 -10.57 -2.20
C ALA A 21 -4.76 -9.99 -3.19
N THR A 22 -5.11 -10.00 -4.47
CA THR A 22 -4.29 -9.46 -5.56
C THR A 22 -4.99 -8.23 -6.10
N HIS A 23 -4.30 -7.09 -6.09
CA HIS A 23 -4.86 -5.82 -6.53
C HIS A 23 -4.12 -5.33 -7.76
N VAL A 24 -4.83 -4.63 -8.64
CA VAL A 24 -4.25 -3.88 -9.75
C VAL A 24 -4.34 -2.40 -9.39
N ALA A 25 -3.27 -1.64 -9.64
CA ALA A 25 -3.31 -0.20 -9.43
C ALA A 25 -4.29 0.42 -10.43
N ILE A 26 -5.36 1.05 -9.93
CA ILE A 26 -6.27 1.84 -10.76
C ILE A 26 -5.51 3.08 -11.24
N THR A 27 -5.40 3.24 -12.55
CA THR A 27 -4.65 4.34 -13.19
C THR A 27 -5.55 5.43 -13.79
N GLU A 28 -6.87 5.22 -13.76
CA GLU A 28 -7.88 6.08 -14.40
C GLU A 28 -8.86 6.67 -13.38
N ASN A 29 -8.35 7.28 -12.31
CA ASN A 29 -9.18 8.12 -11.44
C ASN A 29 -8.66 9.56 -11.48
N ASP A 30 -9.45 10.44 -12.11
CA ASP A 30 -9.14 11.88 -12.22
C ASP A 30 -9.39 12.63 -10.89
N ASP A 31 -10.09 12.01 -9.94
CA ASP A 31 -10.37 12.58 -8.63
C ASP A 31 -9.37 12.09 -7.58
N TRP A 32 -8.86 13.05 -6.78
CA TRP A 32 -7.99 12.75 -5.64
C TRP A 32 -8.79 12.01 -4.56
N GLY A 33 -8.41 10.75 -4.31
CA GLY A 33 -8.94 9.95 -3.21
C GLY A 33 -7.98 9.93 -2.01
N ASP A 34 -8.46 10.36 -0.85
CA ASP A 34 -7.74 10.20 0.42
C ASP A 34 -8.26 8.96 1.15
N SER A 35 -7.35 8.09 1.60
CA SER A 35 -7.70 6.87 2.34
C SER A 35 -6.79 6.66 3.54
N LEU A 36 -7.35 6.04 4.60
CA LEU A 36 -6.57 5.52 5.72
C LEU A 36 -6.46 4.00 5.57
N ILE A 37 -5.23 3.50 5.41
CA ILE A 37 -4.96 2.07 5.25
C ILE A 37 -4.16 1.56 6.44
N ILE A 38 -4.61 0.44 7.03
CA ILE A 38 -3.86 -0.32 8.03
C ILE A 38 -3.46 -1.66 7.42
N SER A 39 -2.18 -1.83 7.13
CA SER A 39 -1.65 -3.05 6.50
C SER A 39 -0.92 -3.93 7.52
N LYS A 40 -1.10 -5.25 7.40
CA LYS A 40 -0.37 -6.26 8.19
C LYS A 40 0.51 -7.11 7.28
N GLY A 41 1.81 -7.09 7.53
CA GLY A 41 2.79 -7.82 6.73
C GLY A 41 3.24 -7.02 5.50
N PRO A 42 4.06 -7.64 4.62
CA PRO A 42 4.54 -7.00 3.42
C PRO A 42 3.54 -7.09 2.27
N LEU A 43 3.70 -6.22 1.28
CA LEU A 43 3.12 -6.35 -0.05
C LEU A 43 4.12 -7.03 -0.98
N GLN A 44 3.68 -8.05 -1.70
CA GLN A 44 4.44 -8.65 -2.80
C GLN A 44 4.00 -7.97 -4.09
N MET A 45 4.86 -7.15 -4.68
CA MET A 45 4.61 -6.60 -6.01
C MET A 45 4.72 -7.74 -7.03
N ILE A 46 3.86 -7.73 -8.04
CA ILE A 46 3.88 -8.72 -9.13
C ILE A 46 4.39 -8.01 -10.39
N ASN A 47 5.37 -8.63 -11.06
CA ASN A 47 5.90 -8.11 -12.33
C ASN A 47 4.85 -8.27 -13.44
N GLU A 48 5.05 -7.59 -14.57
CA GLU A 48 4.13 -7.69 -15.73
C GLU A 48 3.99 -9.12 -16.27
N ASP A 49 5.02 -9.96 -16.09
CA ASP A 49 5.02 -11.37 -16.49
C ASP A 49 4.36 -12.31 -15.46
N GLY A 50 3.81 -11.77 -14.36
CA GLY A 50 3.16 -12.51 -13.29
C GLY A 50 4.11 -13.13 -12.26
N THR A 51 5.43 -12.94 -12.40
CA THR A 51 6.40 -13.43 -11.41
C THR A 51 6.48 -12.53 -10.17
N PRO A 52 6.94 -13.05 -9.01
CA PRO A 52 7.19 -12.22 -7.84
C PRO A 52 8.23 -11.13 -8.15
N GLY A 53 7.83 -9.87 -7.94
CA GLY A 53 8.70 -8.69 -8.00
C GLY A 53 9.25 -8.31 -6.62
N MET A 54 9.35 -7.01 -6.37
CA MET A 54 9.84 -6.48 -5.08
C MET A 54 8.86 -6.74 -3.93
N VAL A 55 9.42 -6.87 -2.73
CA VAL A 55 8.66 -6.94 -1.48
C VAL A 55 8.70 -5.56 -0.82
N VAL A 56 7.53 -5.01 -0.50
CA VAL A 56 7.38 -3.72 0.21
C VAL A 56 6.91 -4.02 1.63
N ASP A 57 7.80 -3.83 2.60
CA ASP A 57 7.50 -4.01 4.01
C ASP A 57 7.41 -2.67 4.76
N ALA A 58 7.13 -2.72 6.06
CA ALA A 58 7.04 -1.54 6.90
C ALA A 58 8.31 -0.67 6.86
N MET A 59 9.49 -1.29 6.71
CA MET A 59 10.73 -0.52 6.62
C MET A 59 10.91 0.16 5.27
N SER A 60 10.54 -0.51 4.19
CA SER A 60 10.51 0.06 2.85
C SER A 60 9.63 1.30 2.81
N TYR A 61 8.44 1.23 3.44
CA TYR A 61 7.55 2.37 3.62
C TYR A 61 8.19 3.50 4.43
N TYR A 62 8.80 3.18 5.58
CA TYR A 62 9.43 4.19 6.43
C TYR A 62 10.57 4.94 5.71
N VAL A 63 11.43 4.23 4.97
CA VAL A 63 12.54 4.84 4.22
C VAL A 63 12.00 5.78 3.14
N ALA A 64 10.98 5.36 2.39
CA ALA A 64 10.35 6.21 1.39
C ALA A 64 9.68 7.44 2.01
N ALA A 65 8.97 7.27 3.13
CA ALA A 65 8.35 8.35 3.88
C ALA A 65 9.39 9.35 4.43
N LYS A 66 10.55 8.86 4.89
CA LYS A 66 11.66 9.69 5.37
C LYS A 66 12.28 10.50 4.25
N ALA A 67 12.52 9.89 3.09
CA ALA A 67 13.03 10.59 1.92
C ALA A 67 12.11 11.72 1.45
N ASN A 68 10.80 11.59 1.69
CA ASN A 68 9.77 12.58 1.37
C ASN A 68 9.42 13.52 2.53
N ASN A 69 10.22 13.56 3.62
CA ASN A 69 9.99 14.36 4.83
C ASN A 69 8.68 14.06 5.60
N ALA A 70 7.92 13.02 5.24
CA ALA A 70 6.64 12.71 5.86
C ALA A 70 6.77 12.27 7.33
N VAL A 71 7.92 11.67 7.70
CA VAL A 71 8.23 11.22 9.06
C VAL A 71 9.28 12.07 9.76
N GLY A 72 9.58 13.28 9.27
CA GLY A 72 10.59 14.17 9.88
C GLY A 72 10.26 14.60 11.31
N HIS A 73 9.00 14.44 11.74
CA HIS A 73 8.54 14.69 13.10
C HIS A 73 8.76 13.49 14.05
N LEU A 74 9.12 12.32 13.51
CA LEU A 74 9.42 11.13 14.31
C LEU A 74 10.88 11.13 14.76
N PRO A 75 11.20 10.49 15.90
CA PRO A 75 12.58 10.30 16.33
C PRO A 75 13.39 9.52 15.28
N GLU A 76 14.70 9.76 15.21
CA GLU A 76 15.60 9.16 14.20
C GLU A 76 15.59 7.62 14.22
N ASN A 77 15.28 7.02 15.38
CA ASN A 77 15.12 5.59 15.54
C ASN A 77 13.74 5.28 16.17
N PRO A 78 12.66 5.22 15.38
CA PRO A 78 11.31 4.96 15.90
C PRO A 78 11.09 3.49 16.29
N PHE A 79 12.04 2.61 15.99
CA PHE A 79 11.95 1.17 16.29
C PHE A 79 12.88 0.71 17.42
N GLY A 80 13.70 1.62 17.98
CA GLY A 80 14.63 1.35 19.08
C GLY A 80 15.81 0.45 18.69
N GLU A 81 16.92 0.57 19.42
CA GLU A 81 17.92 -0.50 19.45
C GLU A 81 17.29 -1.71 20.17
N LYS A 82 17.48 -2.91 19.63
CA LYS A 82 17.18 -4.14 20.37
C LYS A 82 18.14 -4.33 21.53
#